data_AF-A0A1I2V9C7-F1
#
_entry.id   AF-A0A1I2V9C7-F1
#
_cell.length_a   1.000
_cell.length_b   1.000
_cell.length_c   1.000
_cell.angle_alpha   90.00
_cell.angle_beta   90.00
_cell.angle_gamma   90.00
#
_symmetry.space_group_name_H-M   'P 1'
#
loop_
_entity.id
_entity.type
_entity.pdbx_description
1 polymer ?
#
loop_
_entity_poly.entity_id
_entity_poly.type
_entity_poly.pdbx_seq_one_letter_code
_entity_poly.pdbx_strand_id
1 'polypeptide(L)'
;MRPQILLSALLLSPPQAALAQDCVRIACGQEDQCETTPSRLTAALPPGLEIKSIRGNTKIARDGDAALLECRTANRLPAVVSADQASIYGSVHVVGKLMVPGILRFEPNDGGELEFRPALGVFHGAGRFFKANFTRIKLDEAKPSVRIAPPESLTRANCWEANASAELSDFSVLIGDTSAAGTYAQQARITQVGGFAKCTWGGD
;
A
#
# COMPACT_ATOMS: atom_id res chain seq x y z
N MET A 1 -73.45 29.53 12.16
CA MET A 1 -72.47 28.95 11.21
C MET A 1 -71.06 29.25 11.72
N ARG A 2 -70.33 28.22 12.16
CA ARG A 2 -68.93 28.32 12.59
C ARG A 2 -68.14 27.25 11.79
N PRO A 3 -67.08 27.60 11.06
CA PRO A 3 -66.18 26.59 10.54
C PRO A 3 -65.09 26.30 11.58
N GLN A 4 -64.96 25.03 11.98
CA GLN A 4 -63.79 24.52 12.69
C GLN A 4 -62.75 24.09 11.66
N ILE A 5 -61.58 24.74 11.67
CA ILE A 5 -60.42 24.33 10.88
C ILE A 5 -59.57 23.44 11.77
N LEU A 6 -59.55 22.13 11.45
CA LEU A 6 -58.60 21.16 12.00
C LEU A 6 -57.24 21.40 11.32
N LEU A 7 -56.28 21.96 12.07
CA LEU A 7 -54.87 21.98 11.66
C LEU A 7 -54.23 20.63 11.96
N SER A 8 -53.93 19.88 10.91
CA SER A 8 -53.06 18.69 10.97
C SER A 8 -51.62 19.14 11.21
N ALA A 9 -51.09 18.86 12.40
CA ALA A 9 -49.66 19.00 12.69
C ALA A 9 -48.89 17.85 12.03
N LEU A 10 -48.33 18.10 10.85
CA LEU A 10 -47.32 17.23 10.23
C LEU A 10 -46.02 17.33 11.03
N LEU A 11 -45.73 16.28 11.82
CA LEU A 11 -44.42 16.05 12.42
C LEU A 11 -43.44 15.68 11.30
N LEU A 12 -42.77 16.68 10.74
CA LEU A 12 -41.57 16.49 9.93
C LEU A 12 -40.43 16.07 10.86
N SER A 13 -40.22 14.76 10.96
CA SER A 13 -38.96 14.21 11.46
C SER A 13 -37.82 14.74 10.58
N PRO A 14 -36.78 15.37 11.16
CA PRO A 14 -35.65 15.84 10.36
C PRO A 14 -35.00 14.64 9.66
N PRO A 15 -34.52 14.80 8.42
CA PRO A 15 -33.68 13.79 7.82
C PRO A 15 -32.49 13.60 8.76
N GLN A 16 -32.30 12.38 9.27
CA GLN A 16 -31.05 12.02 9.92
C GLN A 16 -29.96 12.34 8.89
N ALA A 17 -29.17 13.37 9.16
CA ALA A 17 -27.95 13.63 8.42
C ALA A 17 -27.17 12.32 8.49
N ALA A 18 -27.06 11.64 7.34
CA ALA A 18 -26.18 10.50 7.21
C ALA A 18 -24.84 10.93 7.80
N LEU A 19 -24.39 10.21 8.84
CA LEU A 19 -23.11 10.43 9.49
C LEU A 19 -22.11 10.77 8.40
N ALA A 20 -21.51 11.97 8.49
CA ALA A 20 -20.56 12.43 7.50
C ALA A 20 -19.55 11.29 7.30
N GLN A 21 -19.64 10.60 6.16
CA GLN A 21 -18.82 9.42 5.93
C GLN A 21 -17.37 9.89 6.01
N ASP A 22 -16.64 9.40 7.01
CA ASP A 22 -15.21 9.64 7.19
C ASP A 22 -14.38 8.82 6.18
N CYS A 23 -14.93 8.63 4.97
CA CYS A 23 -14.26 8.08 3.83
C CYS A 23 -14.14 9.12 2.71
N VAL A 24 -12.93 9.27 2.18
CA VAL A 24 -12.63 10.15 1.05
C VAL A 24 -12.04 9.32 -0.07
N ARG A 25 -12.55 9.50 -1.29
CA ARG A 25 -11.90 9.03 -2.52
C ARG A 25 -11.14 10.19 -3.15
N ILE A 26 -9.83 10.04 -3.27
CA ILE A 26 -8.97 11.00 -3.96
C ILE A 26 -9.23 10.91 -5.47
N ALA A 27 -9.51 12.03 -6.11
CA ALA A 27 -9.62 12.13 -7.56
C ALA A 27 -8.77 13.33 -8.04
N CYS A 28 -7.87 13.12 -8.99
CA CYS A 28 -6.91 14.13 -9.42
C CYS A 28 -6.84 14.26 -10.96
N GLY A 29 -7.96 14.56 -11.62
CA GLY A 29 -8.00 14.73 -13.07
C GLY A 29 -8.42 13.47 -13.82
N GLN A 30 -8.22 13.47 -15.15
CA GLN A 30 -8.76 12.46 -16.08
C GLN A 30 -7.85 11.22 -16.25
N GLU A 31 -6.60 11.28 -15.79
CA GLU A 31 -5.65 10.17 -15.94
C GLU A 31 -5.60 9.32 -14.67
N ASP A 32 -5.67 8.00 -14.83
CA ASP A 32 -5.58 7.02 -13.73
C ASP A 32 -4.25 7.09 -12.95
N GLN A 33 -3.25 7.76 -13.52
CA GLN A 33 -1.92 7.90 -12.93
C GLN A 33 -1.71 9.18 -12.14
N CYS A 34 -2.72 10.03 -12.03
CA CYS A 34 -2.57 11.29 -11.33
C CYS A 34 -2.17 11.10 -9.86
N GLU A 35 -1.44 12.07 -9.32
CA GLU A 35 -0.99 12.07 -7.93
C GLU A 35 -1.37 13.35 -7.21
N THR A 36 -1.72 13.22 -5.94
CA THR A 36 -2.00 14.34 -5.05
C THR A 36 -0.84 14.55 -4.09
N THR A 37 -0.25 15.75 -4.13
CA THR A 37 0.83 16.19 -3.21
C THR A 37 0.50 17.56 -2.59
N PRO A 38 0.91 17.81 -1.33
CA PRO A 38 1.34 16.82 -0.34
C PRO A 38 0.17 15.90 0.04
N SER A 39 0.48 14.62 0.30
CA SER A 39 -0.54 13.61 0.62
C SER A 39 -1.42 13.96 1.82
N ARG A 40 -0.84 14.60 2.86
CA ARG A 40 -1.40 14.69 4.24
C ARG A 40 -1.73 13.33 4.84
N LEU A 41 -1.22 12.26 4.26
CA LEU A 41 -1.25 10.91 4.81
C LEU A 41 0.10 10.63 5.46
N THR A 42 0.06 10.12 6.68
CA THR A 42 1.25 9.89 7.51
C THR A 42 1.25 8.45 8.02
N ALA A 43 2.41 7.92 8.36
CA ALA A 43 2.56 6.64 9.03
C ALA A 43 3.85 6.65 9.85
N ALA A 44 3.94 5.80 10.86
CA ALA A 44 5.20 5.49 11.50
C ALA A 44 6.04 4.61 10.56
N LEU A 45 6.97 5.23 9.83
CA LEU A 45 7.88 4.55 8.90
C LEU A 45 9.30 4.46 9.50
N PRO A 46 10.13 3.51 9.04
CA PRO A 46 11.56 3.54 9.30
C PRO A 46 12.19 4.90 8.95
N PRO A 47 13.25 5.31 9.66
CA PRO A 47 13.93 6.57 9.38
C PRO A 47 14.32 6.71 7.91
N GLY A 48 14.03 7.88 7.33
CA GLY A 48 14.35 8.19 5.95
C GLY A 48 13.28 7.82 4.92
N LEU A 49 12.16 7.22 5.33
CA LEU A 49 10.99 7.00 4.48
C LEU A 49 9.86 8.00 4.79
N GLU A 50 9.15 8.46 3.76
CA GLU A 50 7.96 9.32 3.90
C GLU A 50 6.88 8.97 2.86
N ILE A 51 5.60 9.12 3.21
CA ILE A 51 4.51 9.07 2.23
C ILE A 51 4.47 10.39 1.48
N LYS A 52 4.81 10.36 0.19
CA LYS A 52 4.91 11.55 -0.66
C LYS A 52 3.56 11.97 -1.22
N SER A 53 2.89 11.03 -1.87
CA SER A 53 1.69 11.29 -2.66
C SER A 53 0.66 10.16 -2.50
N ILE A 54 -0.57 10.47 -2.88
CA ILE A 54 -1.67 9.51 -3.01
C ILE A 54 -2.12 9.55 -4.48
N ARG A 55 -2.24 8.38 -5.10
CA ARG A 55 -2.75 8.27 -6.47
C ARG A 55 -4.25 8.53 -6.54
N GLY A 56 -4.72 8.95 -7.70
CA GLY A 56 -6.14 8.99 -8.03
C GLY A 56 -6.85 7.66 -7.75
N ASN A 57 -8.15 7.77 -7.45
CA ASN A 57 -9.04 6.69 -7.06
C ASN A 57 -8.75 6.01 -5.71
N THR A 58 -7.76 6.47 -4.96
CA THR A 58 -7.49 5.94 -3.62
C THR A 58 -8.58 6.35 -2.63
N LYS A 59 -9.25 5.35 -2.04
CA LYS A 59 -10.19 5.50 -0.94
C LYS A 59 -9.46 5.43 0.40
N ILE A 60 -9.76 6.35 1.30
CA ILE A 60 -9.17 6.43 2.64
C ILE A 60 -10.33 6.60 3.62
N ALA A 61 -10.54 5.61 4.47
CA ALA A 61 -11.60 5.60 5.49
C ALA A 61 -10.97 5.58 6.89
N ARG A 62 -11.40 6.47 7.79
CA ARG A 62 -10.95 6.44 9.18
C ARG A 62 -11.57 5.27 9.96
N ASP A 63 -12.82 4.95 9.64
CA ASP A 63 -13.59 3.86 10.22
C ASP A 63 -14.16 2.97 9.12
N GLY A 64 -14.18 1.66 9.37
CA GLY A 64 -14.65 0.66 8.41
C GLY A 64 -13.63 0.31 7.32
N ASP A 65 -14.09 -0.45 6.33
CA ASP A 65 -13.28 -0.91 5.20
C ASP A 65 -13.45 0.00 3.99
N ALA A 66 -12.38 0.71 3.61
CA ALA A 66 -12.38 1.61 2.46
C ALA A 66 -12.77 0.89 1.15
N ALA A 67 -12.49 -0.41 1.01
CA ALA A 67 -12.89 -1.18 -0.17
C ALA A 67 -14.42 -1.19 -0.38
N LEU A 68 -15.15 -1.34 0.73
CA LEU A 68 -16.60 -1.57 0.77
C LEU A 68 -17.42 -0.30 0.93
N LEU A 69 -16.78 0.83 1.25
CA LEU A 69 -17.45 2.09 1.50
C LEU A 69 -17.64 2.90 0.21
N GLU A 70 -18.80 3.56 0.14
CA GLU A 70 -19.02 4.70 -0.73
C GLU A 70 -18.36 5.93 -0.11
N CYS A 71 -17.47 6.58 -0.86
CA CYS A 71 -16.59 7.62 -0.33
C CYS A 71 -16.80 8.93 -1.08
N ARG A 72 -16.90 10.03 -0.34
CA ARG A 72 -17.03 11.36 -0.95
C ARG A 72 -15.77 11.65 -1.78
N THR A 73 -15.97 12.17 -2.98
CA THR A 73 -14.84 12.50 -3.85
C THR A 73 -14.20 13.81 -3.39
N ALA A 74 -12.88 13.85 -3.33
CA ALA A 74 -12.12 15.07 -3.05
C ALA A 74 -10.81 15.07 -3.83
N ASN A 75 -10.25 16.27 -4.07
CA ASN A 75 -8.98 16.41 -4.76
C ASN A 75 -7.78 16.35 -3.80
N ARG A 76 -8.03 16.29 -2.49
CA ARG A 76 -7.03 16.19 -1.42
C ARG A 76 -7.64 15.72 -0.11
N LEU A 77 -6.81 15.22 0.80
CA LEU A 77 -7.24 14.95 2.17
C LEU A 77 -7.55 16.27 2.92
N PRO A 78 -8.73 16.37 3.57
CA PRO A 78 -9.14 17.60 4.25
C PRO A 78 -8.32 17.90 5.51
N ALA A 79 -7.80 16.87 6.16
CA ALA A 79 -6.96 16.94 7.35
C ALA A 79 -5.84 15.90 7.26
N VAL A 80 -4.87 15.96 8.18
CA VAL A 80 -3.87 14.90 8.32
C VAL A 80 -4.56 13.60 8.74
N VAL A 81 -4.17 12.49 8.13
CA VAL A 81 -4.66 11.15 8.44
C VAL A 81 -3.47 10.23 8.68
N SER A 82 -3.56 9.36 9.68
CA SER A 82 -2.59 8.28 9.90
C SER A 82 -3.03 7.02 9.16
N ALA A 83 -2.21 6.55 8.23
CA ALA A 83 -2.38 5.27 7.55
C ALA A 83 -2.21 4.06 8.49
N ASP A 84 -1.67 4.26 9.69
CA ASP A 84 -1.62 3.20 10.70
C ASP A 84 -2.99 2.95 11.34
N GLN A 85 -3.90 3.91 11.23
CA GLN A 85 -5.23 3.89 11.83
C GLN A 85 -6.35 3.81 10.79
N ALA A 86 -6.14 4.38 9.60
CA ALA A 86 -7.10 4.37 8.51
C ALA A 86 -7.06 3.07 7.69
N SER A 87 -8.20 2.70 7.11
CA SER A 87 -8.28 1.76 5.99
C SER A 87 -7.97 2.51 4.68
N ILE A 88 -7.15 1.89 3.82
CA ILE A 88 -6.75 2.44 2.52
C ILE A 88 -7.03 1.38 1.46
N TYR A 89 -7.65 1.81 0.36
CA TYR A 89 -7.83 1.00 -0.83
C TYR A 89 -7.45 1.85 -2.05
N GLY A 90 -6.36 1.51 -2.72
CA GLY A 90 -5.76 2.31 -3.79
C GLY A 90 -4.25 2.37 -3.69
N SER A 91 -3.64 3.45 -4.19
CA SER A 91 -2.19 3.53 -4.34
C SER A 91 -1.57 4.73 -3.61
N VAL A 92 -0.48 4.45 -2.91
CA VAL A 92 0.30 5.42 -2.13
C VAL A 92 1.75 5.36 -2.58
N HIS A 93 2.36 6.53 -2.75
CA HIS A 93 3.78 6.65 -3.09
C HIS A 93 4.60 6.95 -1.83
N VAL A 94 5.59 6.11 -1.54
CA VAL A 94 6.51 6.27 -0.42
C VAL A 94 7.90 6.54 -0.97
N VAL A 95 8.48 7.69 -0.66
CA VAL A 95 9.84 8.04 -1.07
C VAL A 95 10.82 7.84 0.07
N GLY A 96 12.11 7.95 -0.24
CA GLY A 96 13.19 7.69 0.70
C GLY A 96 13.95 6.42 0.36
N LYS A 97 14.85 6.03 1.26
CA LYS A 97 15.77 4.91 1.05
C LYS A 97 15.75 3.94 2.22
N LEU A 98 15.59 2.66 1.90
CA LEU A 98 15.67 1.53 2.82
C LEU A 98 16.95 0.74 2.50
N MET A 99 17.88 0.70 3.45
CA MET A 99 19.12 -0.08 3.33
C MET A 99 19.14 -1.18 4.38
N VAL A 100 18.86 -2.42 3.97
CA VAL A 100 18.55 -3.49 4.92
C VAL A 100 19.01 -4.86 4.42
N PRO A 101 19.37 -5.78 5.34
CA PRO A 101 19.49 -7.19 5.02
C PRO A 101 18.11 -7.85 4.90
N GLY A 102 18.05 -8.98 4.20
CA GLY A 102 16.83 -9.74 3.99
C GLY A 102 17.04 -10.97 3.13
N ILE A 103 15.92 -11.51 2.63
CA ILE A 103 15.89 -12.64 1.72
C ILE A 103 15.44 -12.16 0.35
N LEU A 104 16.23 -12.47 -0.67
CA LEU A 104 15.81 -12.38 -2.06
C LEU A 104 15.16 -13.71 -2.45
N ARG A 105 13.98 -13.67 -3.06
CA ARG A 105 13.23 -14.87 -3.47
C ARG A 105 12.72 -14.71 -4.89
N PHE A 106 12.82 -15.78 -5.66
CA PHE A 106 12.28 -15.85 -7.02
C PHE A 106 11.30 -17.02 -7.13
N GLU A 107 10.12 -16.77 -7.68
CA GLU A 107 9.06 -17.77 -7.83
C GLU A 107 8.40 -17.68 -9.23
N PRO A 108 8.74 -18.57 -10.18
CA PRO A 108 8.20 -18.61 -11.54
C PRO A 108 6.68 -18.74 -11.64
N ASN A 109 6.06 -19.47 -10.71
CA ASN A 109 4.62 -19.75 -10.77
C ASN A 109 3.77 -18.54 -10.34
N ASP A 110 4.39 -17.53 -9.71
CA ASP A 110 3.78 -16.27 -9.31
C ASP A 110 4.21 -15.17 -10.29
N GLY A 111 4.05 -15.42 -11.60
CA GLY A 111 4.42 -14.48 -12.66
C GLY A 111 5.93 -14.32 -12.91
N GLY A 112 6.79 -15.07 -12.21
CA GLY A 112 8.25 -14.90 -12.31
C GLY A 112 8.76 -13.67 -11.55
N GLU A 113 8.02 -13.25 -10.53
CA GLU A 113 8.36 -12.08 -9.73
C GLU A 113 9.60 -12.35 -8.85
N LEU A 114 10.51 -11.37 -8.87
CA LEU A 114 11.63 -11.31 -7.94
C LEU A 114 11.21 -10.44 -6.76
N GLU A 115 11.22 -11.00 -5.56
CA GLU A 115 10.85 -10.32 -4.33
C GLU A 115 12.03 -10.18 -3.39
N PHE A 116 12.02 -9.08 -2.63
CA PHE A 116 12.86 -8.89 -1.47
C PHE A 116 12.02 -8.87 -0.19
N ARG A 117 12.43 -9.66 0.80
CA ARG A 117 11.79 -9.77 2.11
C ARG A 117 12.73 -9.22 3.16
N PRO A 118 12.51 -7.99 3.66
CA PRO A 118 13.37 -7.39 4.68
C PRO A 118 13.43 -8.25 5.95
N ALA A 119 14.58 -8.26 6.61
CA ALA A 119 14.72 -8.94 7.90
C ALA A 119 13.76 -8.35 8.96
N LEU A 120 13.30 -9.19 9.90
CA LEU A 120 12.27 -8.81 10.89
C LEU A 120 12.62 -7.57 11.71
N GLY A 121 13.92 -7.32 11.96
CA GLY A 121 14.39 -6.15 12.69
C GLY A 121 14.00 -4.81 12.06
N VAL A 122 13.76 -4.77 10.74
CA VAL A 122 13.34 -3.56 10.00
C VAL A 122 11.96 -3.08 10.42
N PHE A 123 11.11 -3.98 10.93
CA PHE A 123 9.74 -3.67 11.34
C PHE A 123 9.64 -3.22 12.81
N HIS A 124 10.73 -3.24 13.57
CA HIS A 124 10.72 -2.80 14.96
C HIS A 124 10.43 -1.29 15.03
N GLY A 125 9.40 -0.91 15.79
CA GLY A 125 8.97 0.49 15.91
C GLY A 125 8.17 1.03 14.72
N ALA A 126 8.07 0.29 13.61
CA ALA A 126 7.26 0.67 12.47
C ALA A 126 5.75 0.52 12.75
N GLY A 127 4.95 1.34 12.07
CA GLY A 127 3.51 1.37 12.15
C GLY A 127 2.83 0.23 11.39
N ARG A 128 1.51 0.11 11.57
CA ARG A 128 0.67 -0.92 10.92
C ARG A 128 0.77 -0.84 9.40
N PHE A 129 0.79 0.37 8.83
CA PHE A 129 0.88 0.56 7.39
C PHE A 129 2.15 -0.08 6.82
N PHE A 130 3.31 0.20 7.41
CA PHE A 130 4.58 -0.33 6.93
C PHE A 130 4.65 -1.85 7.13
N LYS A 131 4.25 -2.34 8.31
CA LYS A 131 4.25 -3.77 8.63
C LYS A 131 3.34 -4.60 7.72
N ALA A 132 2.20 -4.05 7.30
CA ALA A 132 1.27 -4.76 6.43
C ALA A 132 1.76 -4.83 4.98
N ASN A 133 2.45 -3.79 4.50
CA ASN A 133 2.70 -3.62 3.07
C ASN A 133 4.15 -3.92 2.65
N PHE A 134 5.14 -3.88 3.56
CA PHE A 134 6.57 -3.97 3.21
C PHE A 134 7.21 -5.33 3.56
N THR A 135 6.42 -6.35 3.91
CA THR A 135 6.94 -7.71 4.18
C THR A 135 7.46 -8.41 2.93
N ARG A 136 6.83 -8.12 1.78
CA ARG A 136 7.23 -8.56 0.45
C ARG A 136 7.33 -7.32 -0.44
N ILE A 137 8.51 -7.05 -0.95
CA ILE A 137 8.77 -5.93 -1.87
C ILE A 137 9.10 -6.52 -3.24
N LYS A 138 8.25 -6.26 -4.21
CA LYS A 138 8.42 -6.70 -5.59
C LYS A 138 9.46 -5.80 -6.30
N LEU A 139 10.32 -6.42 -7.11
CA LEU A 139 11.45 -5.76 -7.77
C LEU A 139 11.31 -5.72 -9.31
N ASP A 140 10.17 -6.15 -9.85
CA ASP A 140 9.86 -6.21 -11.28
C ASP A 140 9.73 -4.82 -11.93
N GLU A 141 9.27 -3.82 -11.17
CA GLU A 141 9.19 -2.42 -11.64
C GLU A 141 10.50 -1.64 -11.48
N ALA A 142 11.53 -2.22 -10.86
CA ALA A 142 12.77 -1.52 -10.56
C ALA A 142 13.52 -1.09 -11.84
N LYS A 143 14.06 0.13 -11.82
CA LYS A 143 14.88 0.71 -12.90
C LYS A 143 16.25 1.12 -12.35
N PRO A 144 17.36 0.54 -12.84
CA PRO A 144 17.43 -0.55 -13.83
C PRO A 144 16.87 -1.87 -13.28
N SER A 145 16.46 -2.76 -14.18
CA SER A 145 15.92 -4.07 -13.80
C SER A 145 16.93 -4.89 -13.02
N VAL A 146 16.50 -5.45 -11.88
CA VAL A 146 17.32 -6.31 -11.04
C VAL A 146 17.48 -7.67 -11.71
N ARG A 147 18.73 -8.11 -11.92
CA ARG A 147 19.05 -9.42 -12.48
C ARG A 147 19.97 -10.17 -11.54
N ILE A 148 19.53 -11.33 -11.08
CA ILE A 148 20.29 -12.19 -10.17
C ILE A 148 20.34 -13.59 -10.79
N ALA A 149 21.56 -14.11 -10.93
CA ALA A 149 21.78 -15.45 -11.47
C ALA A 149 22.01 -16.42 -10.29
N PRO A 150 21.12 -17.40 -10.07
CA PRO A 150 21.36 -18.45 -9.09
C PRO A 150 22.42 -19.45 -9.59
N PRO A 151 22.98 -20.29 -8.71
CA PRO A 151 23.81 -21.44 -9.11
C PRO A 151 23.09 -22.36 -10.10
N GLU A 152 23.85 -23.05 -10.96
CA GLU A 152 23.31 -23.89 -12.05
C GLU A 152 22.27 -24.90 -11.55
N SER A 153 22.49 -25.51 -10.38
CA SER A 153 21.58 -26.46 -9.74
C SER A 153 20.19 -25.91 -9.43
N LEU A 154 20.04 -24.59 -9.36
CA LEU A 154 18.79 -23.88 -9.05
C LEU A 154 18.20 -23.12 -10.26
N THR A 155 18.89 -23.09 -11.40
CA THR A 155 18.40 -22.39 -12.61
C THR A 155 17.07 -22.93 -13.13
N ARG A 156 16.81 -24.23 -12.92
CA ARG A 156 15.55 -24.91 -13.30
C ARG A 156 14.63 -25.15 -12.10
N ALA A 157 14.94 -24.57 -10.93
CA ALA A 157 14.09 -24.74 -9.77
C ALA A 157 12.81 -23.88 -9.91
N ASN A 158 11.68 -24.44 -9.50
CA ASN A 158 10.40 -23.72 -9.42
C ASN A 158 10.34 -22.68 -8.31
N CYS A 159 11.42 -22.51 -7.53
CA CYS A 159 11.61 -21.42 -6.58
C CYS A 159 13.04 -21.50 -6.03
N TRP A 160 13.69 -20.35 -5.84
CA TRP A 160 14.92 -20.26 -5.06
C TRP A 160 14.91 -19.00 -4.18
N GLU A 161 15.69 -19.05 -3.11
CA GLU A 161 15.91 -17.92 -2.22
C GLU A 161 17.39 -17.78 -1.86
N ALA A 162 17.80 -16.58 -1.47
CA ALA A 162 19.17 -16.25 -1.10
C ALA A 162 19.18 -15.14 -0.04
N ASN A 163 20.15 -15.17 0.86
CA ASN A 163 20.43 -14.04 1.73
C ASN A 163 20.94 -12.88 0.88
N ALA A 164 20.43 -11.68 1.14
CA ALA A 164 20.82 -10.50 0.40
C ALA A 164 20.82 -9.23 1.26
N SER A 165 21.64 -8.26 0.85
CA SER A 165 21.58 -6.89 1.34
C SER A 165 21.13 -5.99 0.20
N ALA A 166 20.07 -5.21 0.42
CA ALA A 166 19.46 -4.37 -0.61
C ALA A 166 19.42 -2.90 -0.18
N GLU A 167 19.60 -2.04 -1.18
CA GLU A 167 19.22 -0.64 -1.13
C GLU A 167 18.00 -0.46 -2.03
N LEU A 168 16.87 -0.15 -1.43
CA LEU A 168 15.58 0.02 -2.09
C LEU A 168 15.09 1.45 -1.87
N SER A 169 14.56 2.07 -2.91
CA SER A 169 14.01 3.42 -2.81
C SER A 169 12.86 3.61 -3.77
N ASP A 170 12.07 4.64 -3.47
CA ASP A 170 10.97 5.09 -4.30
C ASP A 170 9.93 3.99 -4.53
N PHE A 171 8.97 3.85 -3.61
CA PHE A 171 8.06 2.71 -3.53
C PHE A 171 6.65 3.08 -3.98
N SER A 172 6.10 2.30 -4.90
CA SER A 172 4.67 2.30 -5.21
C SER A 172 3.98 1.24 -4.36
N VAL A 173 3.06 1.64 -3.50
CA VAL A 173 2.29 0.73 -2.62
C VAL A 173 0.86 0.67 -3.13
N LEU A 174 0.47 -0.45 -3.75
CA LEU A 174 -0.89 -0.71 -4.21
C LEU A 174 -1.61 -1.62 -3.21
N ILE A 175 -2.63 -1.07 -2.55
CA ILE A 175 -3.42 -1.73 -1.52
C ILE A 175 -4.79 -2.08 -2.11
N GLY A 176 -5.09 -3.37 -2.18
CA GLY A 176 -6.35 -3.88 -2.71
C GLY A 176 -6.43 -5.40 -2.65
N ASP A 177 -7.39 -5.98 -3.34
CA ASP A 177 -7.70 -7.41 -3.37
C ASP A 177 -7.29 -8.10 -4.69
N THR A 178 -6.62 -7.36 -5.59
CA THR A 178 -6.16 -7.88 -6.87
C THR A 178 -4.79 -8.56 -6.74
N SER A 179 -4.44 -9.41 -7.70
CA SER A 179 -3.10 -10.01 -7.78
C SER A 179 -1.98 -8.98 -8.00
N ALA A 180 -2.32 -7.77 -8.46
CA ALA A 180 -1.38 -6.66 -8.62
C ALA A 180 -1.14 -5.90 -7.31
N ALA A 181 -1.91 -6.15 -6.25
CA ALA A 181 -1.66 -5.50 -4.97
C ALA A 181 -0.30 -5.91 -4.41
N GLY A 182 0.41 -4.95 -3.83
CA GLY A 182 1.77 -5.15 -3.34
C GLY A 182 2.57 -3.85 -3.24
N THR A 183 3.79 -3.99 -2.74
CA THR A 183 4.76 -2.90 -2.69
C THR A 183 5.84 -3.14 -3.73
N TYR A 184 6.06 -2.15 -4.58
CA TYR A 184 7.00 -2.19 -5.70
C TYR A 184 8.11 -1.18 -5.48
N ALA A 185 9.35 -1.62 -5.45
CA ALA A 185 10.49 -0.70 -5.44
C ALA A 185 10.79 -0.22 -6.87
N GLN A 186 10.75 1.09 -7.11
CA GLN A 186 11.10 1.68 -8.40
C GLN A 186 12.62 1.76 -8.61
N GLN A 187 13.39 1.74 -7.52
CA GLN A 187 14.84 1.64 -7.54
C GLN A 187 15.31 0.56 -6.57
N ALA A 188 16.15 -0.34 -7.07
CA ALA A 188 16.68 -1.43 -6.28
C ALA A 188 18.14 -1.73 -6.67
N ARG A 189 19.01 -1.81 -5.66
CA ARG A 189 20.39 -2.24 -5.79
C ARG A 189 20.69 -3.35 -4.79
N ILE A 190 20.89 -4.56 -5.30
CA ILE A 190 21.36 -5.69 -4.50
C ILE A 190 22.87 -5.58 -4.37
N THR A 191 23.36 -5.44 -3.14
CA THR A 191 24.78 -5.17 -2.85
C THR A 191 25.54 -6.43 -2.47
N GLN A 192 24.84 -7.40 -1.88
CA GLN A 192 25.37 -8.70 -1.50
C GLN A 192 24.28 -9.73 -1.74
N VAL A 193 24.65 -10.89 -2.27
CA VAL A 193 23.74 -12.03 -2.46
C VAL A 193 24.52 -13.33 -2.30
N GLY A 194 23.96 -14.30 -1.58
CA GLY A 194 24.59 -15.58 -1.34
C GLY A 194 23.74 -16.54 -0.51
N GLY A 195 24.26 -17.75 -0.27
CA GLY A 195 23.52 -18.78 0.47
C GLY A 195 22.26 -19.22 -0.26
N PHE A 196 22.36 -19.41 -1.58
CA PHE A 196 21.23 -19.84 -2.39
C PHE A 196 20.71 -21.21 -1.96
N ALA A 197 19.40 -21.33 -1.83
CA ALA A 197 18.70 -22.56 -1.51
C ALA A 197 17.43 -22.68 -2.35
N LYS A 198 16.94 -23.91 -2.50
CA LYS A 198 15.58 -24.14 -2.98
C LYS A 198 14.62 -23.70 -1.89
N CYS A 199 13.56 -22.99 -2.25
CA CYS A 199 12.55 -22.56 -1.29
C CYS A 199 11.92 -23.75 -0.56
N THR A 200 11.73 -23.61 0.75
CA THR A 200 10.87 -24.50 1.52
C THR A 200 9.42 -24.00 1.45
N TRP A 201 8.49 -24.87 1.06
CA TRP A 201 7.08 -24.56 1.11
C TRP A 201 6.62 -24.51 2.58
N GLY A 202 6.04 -23.39 3.02
CA GLY A 202 5.47 -23.25 4.36
C GLY A 202 6.45 -22.95 5.51
N GLY A 203 7.57 -22.25 5.24
CA GLY A 203 8.43 -21.71 6.30
C GLY A 203 8.06 -20.27 6.63
N ASP A 204 7.61 -20.05 7.87
CA ASP A 204 7.21 -18.75 8.45
C ASP A 204 8.37 -17.75 8.58
#